data_AF-A0A951KNA3-F1
#
_entry.id   AF-A0A951KNA3-F1
#
_cell.length_a   1.000
_cell.length_b   1.000
_cell.length_c   1.000
_cell.angle_alpha   90.00
_cell.angle_beta   90.00
_cell.angle_gamma   90.00
#
_symmetry.space_group_name_H-M   'P 1'
#
loop_
_entity.id
_entity.type
_entity.pdbx_description
1 polymer ?
#
loop_
_entity_poly.entity_id
_entity_poly.type
_entity_poly.pdbx_seq_one_letter_code
_entity_poly.pdbx_strand_id
1 'polypeptide(L)'
;MSRLELLLSLWHWHPSVLLGCAALIGGYVALLRGRPTLRALSFGLGLIVLLIALLSPLHELGDRYLFSAHMLQHLLLLLIVPPLLLLGLPSAAIETLLRIPGVSSIERVLGTPLLAWAIGLGAMWLWHLPALYNLALRNEWVHILEHLFFLVSAVIFWWPIFTSAERSRLHPLGAMVYLFAGMIVSSLLGMILTFADAGLYPAYL
;
A
#
# COMPACT_ATOMS: atom_id res chain seq x y z
N MET A 1 -25.59 22.06 10.14
CA MET A 1 -25.12 20.89 9.39
C MET A 1 -25.23 19.66 10.27
N SER A 2 -25.85 18.61 9.77
CA SER A 2 -25.84 17.30 10.45
C SER A 2 -24.45 16.66 10.35
N ARG A 3 -24.09 15.76 11.28
CA ARG A 3 -22.80 15.02 11.22
C ARG A 3 -22.60 14.29 9.88
N LEU A 4 -23.69 13.83 9.25
CA LEU A 4 -23.68 13.14 7.97
C LEU A 4 -23.39 14.09 6.79
N GLU A 5 -23.95 15.30 6.79
CA GLU A 5 -23.64 16.31 5.76
C GLU A 5 -22.17 16.73 5.81
N LEU A 6 -21.59 16.81 7.00
CA LEU A 6 -20.19 17.12 7.21
C LEU A 6 -19.28 16.00 6.67
N LEU A 7 -19.62 14.74 6.96
CA LEU A 7 -18.90 13.59 6.41
C LEU A 7 -19.00 13.48 4.88
N LEU A 8 -20.16 13.79 4.30
CA LEU A 8 -20.34 13.77 2.84
C LEU A 8 -19.61 14.92 2.15
N SER A 9 -19.47 16.08 2.81
CA SER A 9 -18.75 17.24 2.28
C SER A 9 -17.22 17.08 2.26
N LEU A 10 -16.68 16.16 3.08
CA LEU A 10 -15.23 15.88 3.16
C LEU A 10 -14.76 14.90 2.09
N TRP A 11 -15.66 14.45 1.20
CA TRP A 11 -15.30 13.61 0.07
C TRP A 11 -14.65 14.47 -1.01
N HIS A 12 -13.32 14.43 -1.09
CA HIS A 12 -12.57 15.14 -2.11
C HIS A 12 -12.11 14.18 -3.20
N TRP A 13 -12.48 14.51 -4.44
CA TRP A 13 -12.11 13.74 -5.61
C TRP A 13 -10.74 14.16 -6.10
N HIS A 14 -9.68 13.50 -5.62
CA HIS A 14 -8.34 13.74 -6.12
C HIS A 14 -8.18 13.08 -7.50
N PRO A 15 -7.95 13.85 -8.58
CA PRO A 15 -7.82 13.29 -9.93
C PRO A 15 -6.67 12.29 -10.05
N SER A 16 -5.60 12.47 -9.28
CA SER A 16 -4.45 11.57 -9.21
C SER A 16 -4.84 10.16 -8.73
N VAL A 17 -5.67 10.08 -7.69
CA VAL A 17 -6.17 8.82 -7.13
C VAL A 17 -7.09 8.13 -8.13
N LEU A 18 -8.01 8.87 -8.75
CA LEU A 18 -8.91 8.33 -9.78
C LEU A 18 -8.15 7.80 -11.00
N LEU A 19 -7.14 8.54 -11.47
CA LEU A 19 -6.26 8.10 -12.55
C LEU A 19 -5.48 6.84 -12.16
N GLY A 20 -4.95 6.78 -10.94
CA GLY A 20 -4.27 5.59 -10.41
C GLY A 20 -5.19 4.36 -10.36
N CYS A 21 -6.39 4.51 -9.81
CA CYS A 21 -7.40 3.45 -9.78
C CYS A 21 -7.84 3.03 -11.19
N ALA A 22 -8.06 3.98 -12.10
CA ALA A 22 -8.40 3.69 -13.49
C ALA A 22 -7.27 2.93 -14.20
N ALA A 23 -6.01 3.28 -13.95
CA ALA A 23 -4.86 2.57 -14.48
C ALA A 23 -4.77 1.13 -13.92
N LEU A 24 -5.00 0.94 -12.63
CA LEU A 24 -5.06 -0.39 -12.00
C LEU A 24 -6.19 -1.25 -12.59
N ILE A 25 -7.38 -0.68 -12.75
CA ILE A 25 -8.53 -1.37 -13.37
C ILE A 25 -8.22 -1.72 -14.82
N GLY A 26 -7.71 -0.77 -15.62
CA GLY A 26 -7.36 -0.98 -17.02
C GLY A 26 -6.30 -2.07 -17.18
N GLY A 27 -5.26 -2.04 -16.35
CA GLY A 27 -4.24 -3.08 -16.28
C GLY A 27 -4.82 -4.44 -15.91
N TYR A 28 -5.67 -4.50 -14.89
CA TYR A 28 -6.32 -5.74 -14.47
C TYR A 28 -7.23 -6.34 -15.54
N VAL A 29 -8.05 -5.53 -16.19
CA VAL A 29 -8.94 -5.95 -17.29
C VAL A 29 -8.12 -6.47 -18.48
N ALA A 30 -7.02 -5.79 -18.82
CA ALA A 30 -6.10 -6.26 -19.86
C ALA A 30 -5.46 -7.62 -19.51
N LEU A 31 -5.13 -7.84 -18.22
CA LEU A 31 -4.60 -9.09 -17.71
C LEU A 31 -5.64 -10.22 -17.68
N LEU A 32 -6.93 -9.92 -17.43
CA LEU A 32 -8.02 -10.90 -17.45
C LEU A 32 -8.30 -11.44 -18.85
N ARG A 33 -7.97 -10.71 -19.93
CA ARG A 33 -8.26 -11.08 -21.32
C ARG A 33 -9.70 -11.57 -21.54
N GLY A 34 -10.67 -10.95 -20.84
CA GLY A 34 -12.10 -11.28 -20.93
C GLY A 34 -12.53 -12.56 -20.18
N ARG A 35 -11.67 -13.15 -19.33
CA ARG A 35 -12.01 -14.33 -18.53
C ARG A 35 -12.32 -13.92 -17.07
N PRO A 36 -13.59 -13.75 -16.69
CA PRO A 36 -13.93 -13.41 -15.30
C PRO A 36 -13.52 -14.54 -14.37
N THR A 37 -12.96 -14.19 -13.21
CA THR A 37 -12.54 -15.15 -12.19
C THR A 37 -13.10 -14.72 -10.84
N LEU A 38 -13.34 -15.67 -9.92
CA LEU A 38 -13.71 -15.33 -8.54
C LEU A 38 -12.63 -14.50 -7.83
N ARG A 39 -11.37 -14.55 -8.31
CA ARG A 39 -10.28 -13.70 -7.81
C ARG A 39 -10.52 -12.22 -8.10
N ALA A 40 -11.31 -11.88 -9.12
CA ALA A 40 -11.69 -10.49 -9.39
C ALA A 40 -12.44 -9.84 -8.23
N LEU A 41 -13.10 -10.63 -7.37
CA LEU A 41 -13.72 -10.11 -6.14
C LEU A 41 -12.65 -9.60 -5.16
N SER A 42 -11.56 -10.33 -4.95
CA SER A 42 -10.44 -9.89 -4.10
C SER A 42 -9.79 -8.62 -4.66
N PHE A 43 -9.56 -8.55 -5.97
CA PHE A 43 -9.04 -7.34 -6.62
C PHE A 43 -9.98 -6.14 -6.43
N GLY A 44 -11.28 -6.35 -6.68
CA GLY A 44 -12.30 -5.33 -6.51
C GLY A 44 -12.40 -4.84 -5.07
N LEU A 45 -12.33 -5.74 -4.09
CA LEU A 45 -12.28 -5.38 -2.67
C LEU A 45 -11.02 -4.56 -2.33
N GLY A 46 -9.85 -4.93 -2.87
CA GLY A 46 -8.62 -4.15 -2.71
C GLY A 46 -8.75 -2.73 -3.25
N LEU A 47 -9.38 -2.57 -4.41
CA LEU A 47 -9.68 -1.25 -4.99
C LEU A 47 -10.68 -0.45 -4.15
N ILE A 48 -11.72 -1.09 -3.62
CA ILE A 48 -12.70 -0.42 -2.75
C ILE A 48 -11.99 0.09 -1.48
N VAL A 49 -11.13 -0.73 -0.86
CA VAL A 49 -10.35 -0.30 0.31
C VAL A 49 -9.39 0.83 -0.05
N LEU A 50 -8.75 0.79 -1.22
CA LEU A 50 -7.89 1.87 -1.70
C LEU A 50 -8.66 3.19 -1.88
N LEU A 51 -9.86 3.14 -2.47
CA LEU A 51 -10.72 4.31 -2.65
C LEU A 51 -11.22 4.84 -1.30
N ILE A 52 -11.57 3.96 -0.36
CA ILE A 52 -11.95 4.37 1.00
C ILE A 52 -10.75 5.02 1.70
N ALA A 53 -9.55 4.47 1.59
CA ALA A 53 -8.37 5.02 2.23
C ALA A 53 -8.00 6.42 1.72
N LEU A 54 -8.18 6.68 0.41
CA LEU A 54 -7.66 7.89 -0.24
C LEU A 54 -8.72 8.96 -0.61
N LEU A 55 -10.01 8.60 -0.69
CA LEU A 55 -11.08 9.54 -1.07
C LEU A 55 -12.10 9.78 0.04
N SER A 56 -12.09 8.95 1.09
CA SER A 56 -13.05 9.10 2.18
C SER A 56 -12.63 10.22 3.16
N PRO A 57 -13.52 10.63 4.09
CA PRO A 57 -13.19 11.58 5.16
C PRO A 57 -12.01 11.14 6.03
N LEU A 58 -11.61 9.87 5.95
CA LEU A 58 -10.39 9.38 6.58
C LEU A 58 -9.15 10.16 6.10
N HIS A 59 -9.11 10.54 4.82
CA HIS A 59 -8.00 11.32 4.26
C HIS A 59 -7.95 12.72 4.88
N GLU A 60 -9.04 13.48 4.86
CA GLU A 60 -9.07 14.81 5.48
C GLU A 60 -8.84 14.77 6.99
N LEU A 61 -9.38 13.76 7.67
CA LEU A 61 -9.13 13.54 9.09
C LEU A 61 -7.66 13.22 9.34
N GLY A 62 -7.02 12.43 8.48
CA GLY A 62 -5.61 12.08 8.58
C GLY A 62 -4.69 13.26 8.31
N ASP A 63 -4.96 14.03 7.27
CA ASP A 63 -4.08 15.10 6.81
C ASP A 63 -4.09 16.32 7.74
N ARG A 64 -5.23 16.61 8.37
CA ARG A 64 -5.44 17.90 9.06
C ARG A 64 -5.72 17.81 10.55
N TYR A 65 -6.17 16.67 11.06
CA TYR A 65 -6.77 16.64 12.40
C TYR A 65 -6.23 15.54 13.31
N LEU A 66 -6.08 14.31 12.81
CA LEU A 66 -5.86 13.13 13.63
C LEU A 66 -4.71 12.28 13.08
N PHE A 67 -3.60 12.29 13.79
CA PHE A 67 -2.47 11.37 13.53
C PHE A 67 -2.93 9.91 13.46
N SER A 68 -3.88 9.49 14.30
CA SER A 68 -4.41 8.11 14.27
C SER A 68 -5.17 7.77 12.99
N ALA A 69 -5.86 8.73 12.37
CA ALA A 69 -6.54 8.55 11.10
C ALA A 69 -5.53 8.42 9.95
N HIS A 70 -4.47 9.24 9.97
CA HIS A 70 -3.35 9.16 9.03
C HIS A 70 -2.64 7.80 9.12
N MET A 71 -2.33 7.34 10.33
CA MET A 71 -1.72 6.02 10.52
C MET A 71 -2.66 4.90 10.07
N LEU A 72 -3.97 5.01 10.29
CA LEU A 72 -4.93 4.04 9.78
C LEU A 72 -4.92 3.98 8.25
N GLN A 73 -4.83 5.14 7.58
CA GLN A 73 -4.70 5.21 6.12
C GLN A 73 -3.43 4.47 5.64
N HIS A 74 -2.27 4.72 6.26
CA HIS A 74 -1.05 3.99 5.96
C HIS A 74 -1.18 2.48 6.19
N LEU A 75 -1.81 2.05 7.29
CA LEU A 75 -2.04 0.63 7.58
C LEU A 75 -2.94 -0.03 6.53
N LEU A 76 -3.99 0.64 6.04
CA LEU A 76 -4.84 0.12 4.96
C LEU A 76 -4.04 -0.06 3.66
N LEU A 77 -3.23 0.94 3.29
CA LEU A 77 -2.40 0.93 2.08
C LEU A 77 -1.27 -0.11 2.13
N LEU A 78 -0.73 -0.40 3.32
CA LEU A 78 0.38 -1.33 3.50
C LEU A 78 -0.08 -2.78 3.75
N LEU A 79 -1.15 -2.98 4.54
CA LEU A 79 -1.52 -4.31 5.05
C LEU A 79 -2.75 -4.92 4.37
N ILE A 80 -3.65 -4.11 3.80
CA ILE A 80 -4.93 -4.61 3.28
C ILE A 80 -4.97 -4.55 1.76
N VAL A 81 -4.70 -3.37 1.18
CA VAL A 81 -4.77 -3.18 -0.27
C VAL A 81 -3.84 -4.13 -1.04
N PRO A 82 -2.54 -4.23 -0.74
CA PRO A 82 -1.62 -5.02 -1.55
C PRO A 82 -1.92 -6.52 -1.55
N PRO A 83 -2.19 -7.17 -0.39
CA PRO A 83 -2.63 -8.56 -0.36
C PRO A 83 -3.89 -8.82 -1.19
N LEU A 84 -4.91 -7.96 -1.08
CA LEU A 84 -6.16 -8.11 -1.83
C LEU A 84 -5.94 -7.98 -3.33
N LEU A 85 -5.14 -7.00 -3.76
CA LEU A 85 -4.78 -6.83 -5.17
C LEU A 85 -4.01 -8.06 -5.70
N LEU A 86 -3.01 -8.56 -4.94
CA LEU A 86 -2.21 -9.72 -5.33
C LEU A 86 -3.01 -11.01 -5.40
N LEU A 87 -3.85 -11.28 -4.40
CA LEU A 87 -4.77 -12.43 -4.38
C LEU A 87 -5.76 -12.38 -5.55
N GLY A 88 -6.08 -11.17 -6.01
CA GLY A 88 -6.94 -10.95 -7.16
C GLY A 88 -6.31 -11.28 -8.51
N LEU A 89 -4.99 -11.40 -8.59
CA LEU A 89 -4.29 -11.69 -9.85
C LEU A 89 -4.47 -13.16 -10.27
N PRO A 90 -4.91 -13.42 -11.51
CA PRO A 90 -4.95 -14.79 -12.03
C PRO A 90 -3.54 -15.28 -12.33
N SER A 91 -3.23 -16.53 -11.98
CA SER A 91 -1.89 -17.11 -12.14
C SER A 91 -1.41 -17.04 -13.60
N ALA A 92 -2.31 -17.31 -14.55
CA ALA A 92 -2.01 -17.23 -15.99
C ALA A 92 -1.58 -15.82 -16.44
N ALA A 93 -2.07 -14.75 -15.80
CA ALA A 93 -1.63 -13.40 -16.13
C ALA A 93 -0.24 -13.11 -15.61
N ILE A 94 0.08 -13.55 -14.38
CA ILE A 94 1.42 -13.45 -13.81
C ILE A 94 2.41 -14.23 -14.69
N GLU A 95 2.09 -15.47 -15.05
CA GLU A 95 2.91 -16.28 -15.96
C GLU A 95 3.12 -15.59 -17.32
N THR A 96 2.07 -14.97 -17.88
CA THR A 96 2.17 -14.24 -19.15
C THR A 96 3.10 -13.03 -19.02
N LEU A 97 2.99 -12.29 -17.92
CA LEU A 97 3.81 -11.11 -17.64
C LEU A 97 5.30 -11.51 -17.45
N LEU A 98 5.55 -12.62 -16.76
CA LEU A 98 6.89 -13.14 -16.51
C LEU A 98 7.55 -13.79 -17.75
N ARG A 99 6.83 -13.94 -18.87
CA ARG A 99 7.44 -14.29 -20.17
C ARG A 99 8.20 -13.11 -20.79
N ILE A 100 7.91 -11.88 -20.37
CA ILE A 100 8.62 -10.69 -20.83
C ILE A 100 9.99 -10.65 -20.11
N PRO A 101 11.13 -10.68 -20.82
CA PRO A 101 12.44 -10.81 -20.19
C PRO A 101 12.76 -9.72 -19.16
N GLY A 102 12.39 -8.46 -19.46
CA GLY A 102 12.59 -7.34 -18.55
C GLY A 102 11.78 -7.50 -17.25
N VAL A 103 10.52 -7.93 -17.34
CA VAL A 103 9.67 -8.12 -16.16
C VAL A 103 10.13 -9.32 -15.35
N SER A 104 10.54 -10.42 -15.99
CA SER A 104 11.12 -11.58 -15.30
C SER A 104 12.39 -11.24 -14.53
N SER A 105 13.27 -10.42 -15.10
CA SER A 105 14.49 -9.96 -14.42
C SER A 105 14.18 -9.07 -13.22
N ILE A 106 13.24 -8.12 -13.37
CA ILE A 106 12.80 -7.24 -12.28
C ILE A 106 12.17 -8.08 -11.17
N GLU A 107 11.27 -9.00 -11.51
CA GLU A 107 10.59 -9.86 -10.55
C GLU A 107 11.58 -10.77 -9.81
N ARG A 108 12.61 -11.28 -10.48
CA ARG A 108 13.62 -12.11 -9.83
C ARG A 108 14.40 -11.34 -8.75
N VAL A 109 14.70 -10.06 -9.02
CA VAL A 109 15.40 -9.21 -8.06
C VAL A 109 14.44 -8.80 -6.95
N LEU A 110 13.35 -8.12 -7.29
CA LEU A 110 12.41 -7.56 -6.31
C LEU A 110 11.62 -8.62 -5.55
N GLY A 111 11.41 -9.79 -6.14
CA GLY A 111 10.79 -10.95 -5.49
C GLY A 111 11.73 -11.72 -4.57
N THR A 112 13.00 -11.33 -4.47
CA THR A 112 13.90 -11.89 -3.46
C THR A 112 13.39 -11.50 -2.07
N PRO A 113 13.06 -12.47 -1.19
CA PRO A 113 12.38 -12.18 0.07
C PRO A 113 13.07 -11.11 0.92
N LEU A 114 14.37 -11.23 1.16
CA LEU A 114 15.08 -10.26 2.00
C LEU A 114 15.07 -8.84 1.40
N LEU A 115 15.18 -8.71 0.08
CA LEU A 115 15.12 -7.41 -0.59
C LEU A 115 13.71 -6.84 -0.54
N ALA A 116 12.69 -7.66 -0.81
CA ALA A 116 11.29 -7.26 -0.71
C ALA A 116 10.93 -6.75 0.69
N TRP A 117 11.41 -7.47 1.70
CA TRP A 117 11.26 -7.12 3.11
C TRP A 117 11.92 -5.77 3.42
N ALA A 118 13.17 -5.60 2.99
CA ALA A 118 13.94 -4.39 3.22
C ALA A 118 13.34 -3.17 2.49
N ILE A 119 12.81 -3.35 1.27
CA ILE A 119 12.13 -2.29 0.53
C ILE A 119 10.85 -1.88 1.25
N GLY A 120 9.99 -2.83 1.63
CA GLY A 120 8.71 -2.52 2.30
C GLY A 120 8.89 -1.82 3.64
N LEU A 121 9.74 -2.37 4.50
CA LEU A 121 9.98 -1.78 5.82
C LEU A 121 10.87 -0.55 5.75
N GLY A 122 11.87 -0.54 4.87
CA GLY A 122 12.71 0.63 4.64
C GLY A 122 11.90 1.82 4.16
N ALA A 123 10.93 1.61 3.25
CA ALA A 123 9.97 2.63 2.84
C ALA A 123 9.18 3.18 4.02
N MET A 124 8.64 2.29 4.85
CA MET A 124 7.90 2.66 6.06
C MET A 124 8.77 3.52 6.99
N TRP A 125 9.99 3.11 7.31
CA TRP A 125 10.88 3.90 8.18
C TRP A 125 11.31 5.23 7.56
N LEU A 126 11.63 5.24 6.26
CA LEU A 126 12.09 6.43 5.54
C LEU A 126 11.07 7.56 5.63
N TRP A 127 9.80 7.26 5.33
CA TRP A 127 8.74 8.26 5.28
C TRP A 127 8.32 8.78 6.66
N HIS A 128 8.58 8.00 7.72
CA HIS A 128 8.32 8.43 9.10
C HIS A 128 9.50 9.23 9.72
N LEU A 129 10.57 9.48 8.96
CA LEU A 129 11.60 10.43 9.37
C LEU A 129 10.98 11.83 9.47
N PRO A 130 11.23 12.59 10.56
CA PRO A 130 10.57 13.88 10.80
C PRO A 130 10.67 14.86 9.63
N ALA A 131 11.79 14.89 8.92
CA ALA A 131 11.99 15.78 7.78
C ALA A 131 11.05 15.45 6.60
N LEU A 132 10.94 14.17 6.24
CA LEU A 132 10.09 13.73 5.13
C LEU A 132 8.62 13.74 5.51
N TYR A 133 8.31 13.32 6.74
CA TYR A 133 6.97 13.32 7.28
C TYR A 133 6.34 14.72 7.30
N ASN A 134 7.05 15.71 7.87
CA ASN A 134 6.57 17.08 7.90
C ASN A 134 6.53 17.70 6.50
N LEU A 135 7.39 17.26 5.57
CA LEU A 135 7.36 17.72 4.18
C LEU A 135 6.13 17.18 3.44
N ALA A 136 5.79 15.91 3.64
CA ALA A 136 4.60 15.28 3.05
C ALA A 136 3.32 16.02 3.48
N LEU A 137 3.17 16.29 4.79
CA LEU A 137 2.00 17.02 5.30
C LEU A 137 1.89 18.48 4.83
N ARG A 138 3.01 19.09 4.39
CA ARG A 138 3.02 20.47 3.89
C ARG A 138 2.91 20.58 2.37
N ASN A 139 3.16 19.49 1.64
CA ASN A 139 3.21 19.49 0.18
C ASN A 139 2.46 18.27 -0.38
N GLU A 140 1.30 18.54 -0.99
CA GLU A 140 0.42 17.52 -1.57
C GLU A 140 1.14 16.61 -2.57
N TRP A 141 2.08 17.12 -3.38
CA TRP A 141 2.83 16.28 -4.33
C TRP A 141 3.75 15.29 -3.63
N VAL A 142 4.37 15.71 -2.52
CA VAL A 142 5.20 14.83 -1.71
C VAL A 142 4.34 13.80 -1.01
N HIS A 143 3.15 14.19 -0.54
CA HIS A 143 2.18 13.27 0.05
C HIS A 143 1.68 12.21 -0.95
N ILE A 144 1.39 12.61 -2.18
CA ILE A 144 1.03 11.66 -3.26
C ILE A 144 2.19 10.70 -3.54
N LEU A 145 3.42 11.22 -3.57
CA LEU A 145 4.62 10.41 -3.78
C LEU A 145 4.82 9.40 -2.63
N GLU A 146 4.60 9.81 -1.39
CA GLU A 146 4.61 8.94 -0.20
C GLU A 146 3.63 7.78 -0.35
N HIS A 147 2.36 8.09 -0.64
CA HIS A 147 1.33 7.07 -0.84
C HIS A 147 1.66 6.09 -1.97
N LEU A 148 2.17 6.60 -3.09
CA LEU A 148 2.60 5.74 -4.20
C LEU A 148 3.77 4.85 -3.79
N PHE A 149 4.73 5.41 -3.04
CA PHE A 149 5.90 4.67 -2.54
C PHE A 149 5.49 3.58 -1.55
N PHE A 150 4.51 3.83 -0.68
CA PHE A 150 3.94 2.81 0.19
C PHE A 150 3.21 1.72 -0.59
N LEU A 151 2.36 2.08 -1.54
CA LEU A 151 1.61 1.08 -2.29
C LEU A 151 2.56 0.16 -3.10
N VAL A 152 3.55 0.74 -3.78
CA VAL A 152 4.53 -0.03 -4.56
C VAL A 152 5.42 -0.88 -3.66
N SER A 153 5.98 -0.30 -2.59
CA SER A 153 6.86 -1.03 -1.68
C SER A 153 6.13 -2.14 -0.92
N ALA A 154 4.84 -1.96 -0.61
CA ALA A 154 4.02 -2.98 0.02
C ALA A 154 3.63 -4.09 -0.97
N VAL A 155 3.31 -3.78 -2.23
CA VAL A 155 3.12 -4.82 -3.27
C VAL A 155 4.39 -5.68 -3.40
N ILE A 156 5.57 -5.06 -3.39
CA ILE A 156 6.85 -5.76 -3.39
C ILE A 156 6.99 -6.63 -2.13
N PHE A 157 6.74 -6.07 -0.94
CA PHE A 157 6.81 -6.78 0.34
C PHE A 157 5.91 -8.02 0.40
N TRP A 158 4.69 -7.93 -0.14
CA TRP A 158 3.72 -9.02 -0.12
C TRP A 158 3.90 -10.00 -1.29
N TRP A 159 4.71 -9.67 -2.29
CA TRP A 159 4.93 -10.51 -3.47
C TRP A 159 5.40 -11.93 -3.11
N PRO A 160 6.43 -12.15 -2.28
CA PRO A 160 6.92 -13.50 -1.94
C PRO A 160 5.89 -14.37 -1.19
N ILE A 161 4.83 -13.76 -0.65
CA ILE A 161 3.78 -14.47 0.10
C ILE A 161 2.67 -14.95 -0.83
N PHE A 162 2.18 -14.06 -1.70
CA PHE A 162 0.97 -14.29 -2.50
C PHE A 162 1.24 -14.56 -3.98
N THR A 163 2.48 -14.41 -4.45
CA THR A 163 2.81 -14.66 -5.86
C THR A 163 2.49 -16.09 -6.27
N SER A 164 2.03 -16.25 -7.51
CA SER A 164 1.90 -17.56 -8.17
C SER A 164 3.19 -18.03 -8.81
N ALA A 165 4.23 -17.18 -8.85
CA ALA A 165 5.55 -17.55 -9.34
C ALA A 165 6.26 -18.42 -8.29
N GLU A 166 6.29 -19.74 -8.50
CA GLU A 166 6.84 -20.70 -7.53
C GLU A 166 8.26 -20.37 -7.05
N ARG A 167 9.11 -19.84 -7.94
CA ARG A 167 10.50 -19.47 -7.64
C ARG A 167 10.61 -18.41 -6.54
N SER A 168 9.71 -17.44 -6.52
CA SER A 168 9.76 -16.30 -5.61
C SER A 168 8.84 -16.48 -4.41
N ARG A 169 8.04 -17.57 -4.40
CA ARG A 169 7.10 -17.86 -3.33
C ARG A 169 7.82 -18.50 -2.14
N LEU A 170 7.63 -17.92 -0.97
CA LEU A 170 8.13 -18.46 0.29
C LEU A 170 7.36 -19.73 0.68
N HIS A 171 8.10 -20.71 1.22
CA HIS A 171 7.51 -21.82 1.95
C HIS A 171 6.75 -21.29 3.18
N PRO A 172 5.62 -21.90 3.61
CA PRO A 172 4.79 -21.38 4.71
C PRO A 172 5.56 -21.02 5.99
N LEU A 173 6.52 -21.83 6.42
CA LEU A 173 7.37 -21.51 7.57
C LEU A 173 8.25 -20.27 7.35
N GLY A 174 8.82 -20.13 6.15
CA GLY A 174 9.60 -18.94 5.79
C GLY A 174 8.73 -17.69 5.74
N ALA A 175 7.50 -17.81 5.23
CA ALA A 175 6.51 -16.74 5.24
C ALA A 175 6.13 -16.30 6.67
N MET A 176 5.97 -17.25 7.59
CA MET A 176 5.71 -16.94 9.01
C MET A 176 6.87 -16.13 9.63
N VAL A 177 8.11 -16.59 9.45
CA VAL A 177 9.30 -15.88 9.97
C VAL A 177 9.44 -14.50 9.33
N TYR A 178 9.23 -14.40 8.03
CA TYR A 178 9.27 -13.16 7.26
C TYR A 178 8.29 -12.11 7.81
N LEU A 179 7.01 -12.51 7.98
CA LEU A 179 5.96 -11.63 8.47
C LEU A 179 6.16 -11.30 9.95
N PHE A 180 6.60 -12.26 10.75
CA PHE A 180 6.88 -12.04 12.17
C PHE A 180 8.03 -11.05 12.38
N ALA A 181 9.12 -11.18 11.62
CA ALA A 181 10.22 -10.22 11.64
C ALA A 181 9.74 -8.83 11.19
N GLY A 182 8.90 -8.76 10.15
CA GLY A 182 8.31 -7.50 9.70
C GLY A 182 7.44 -6.85 10.75
N MET A 183 6.62 -7.64 11.46
CA MET A 183 5.80 -7.19 12.58
C MET A 183 6.65 -6.60 13.71
N ILE A 184 7.78 -7.21 14.07
CA ILE A 184 8.67 -6.67 15.10
C ILE A 184 9.20 -5.30 14.68
N VAL A 185 9.71 -5.18 13.45
CA VAL A 185 10.31 -3.95 12.95
C VAL A 185 9.29 -2.82 12.80
N SER A 186 8.07 -3.14 12.36
CA SER A 186 6.98 -2.14 12.32
C SER A 186 6.46 -1.76 13.70
N SER A 187 6.41 -2.71 14.64
CA SER A 187 6.02 -2.42 16.02
C SER A 187 7.02 -1.51 16.72
N LEU A 188 8.33 -1.68 16.45
CA LEU A 188 9.36 -0.78 16.96
C LEU A 188 9.18 0.65 16.45
N LEU A 189 8.88 0.82 15.15
CA LEU A 189 8.57 2.14 14.61
C LEU A 189 7.31 2.72 15.27
N GLY A 190 6.23 1.94 15.38
CA GLY A 190 5.01 2.37 16.06
C GLY A 190 5.24 2.78 17.51
N MET A 191 6.10 2.06 18.23
CA MET A 191 6.50 2.40 19.60
C MET A 191 7.23 3.75 19.64
N ILE A 192 8.22 3.96 18.76
CA ILE A 192 8.94 5.24 18.67
C ILE A 192 7.98 6.40 18.39
N LEU A 193 7.05 6.23 17.45
CA LEU A 193 6.06 7.25 17.11
C LEU A 193 5.09 7.54 18.26
N THR A 194 4.66 6.51 18.98
CA THR A 194 3.72 6.64 20.10
C THR A 194 4.32 7.40 21.28
N PHE A 195 5.62 7.21 21.54
CA PHE A 195 6.34 7.85 22.64
C PHE A 195 7.21 9.04 22.19
N ALA A 196 7.05 9.50 20.95
CA ALA A 196 7.77 10.67 20.44
C ALA A 196 7.29 11.95 21.14
N ASP A 197 8.23 12.86 21.43
CA ASP A 197 7.90 14.18 21.95
C ASP A 197 7.01 14.95 20.98
N ALA A 198 6.02 15.69 21.51
CA ALA A 198 5.04 16.43 20.72
C ALA A 198 5.67 17.37 19.67
N GLY A 199 6.87 17.89 19.94
CA GLY A 199 7.60 18.78 19.03
C GLY A 199 8.22 18.13 17.78
N LEU A 200 8.26 16.79 17.68
CA LEU A 200 8.81 16.09 16.52
C LEU A 200 7.87 16.11 15.30
N TYR A 201 6.56 16.21 15.55
CA TYR A 201 5.50 16.21 14.54
C TYR A 201 4.63 17.46 14.65
N PRO A 202 5.20 18.67 14.45
CA PRO A 202 4.49 19.95 14.64
C PRO A 202 3.36 20.15 13.64
N ALA A 203 3.25 19.35 12.58
CA ALA A 203 2.14 19.42 11.65
C ALA A 203 0.77 19.09 12.28
N TYR A 204 0.75 18.41 13.44
CA TYR A 204 -0.46 18.10 14.20
C TYR A 204 -0.64 18.93 15.49
N LEU A 205 0.20 19.95 15.69
CA LEU A 205 0.10 20.91 16.80
C LEU A 205 -0.49 22.23 16.32
#